data_AF-A0A1W1DR91-F1
#
_entry.id   AF-A0A1W1DR91-F1
#
_cell.length_a   1.000
_cell.length_b   1.000
_cell.length_c   1.000
_cell.angle_alpha   90.00
_cell.angle_beta   90.00
_cell.angle_gamma   90.00
#
_symmetry.space_group_name_H-M   'P 1'
#
loop_
_entity.id
_entity.type
_entity.pdbx_description
1 polymer ?
#
loop_
_entity_poly.entity_id
_entity_poly.type
_entity_poly.pdbx_seq_one_letter_code
_entity_poly.pdbx_strand_id
1 'polypeptide(L)'
;MKGLQDNQSTYTWFDGSSGVENDEYSRNCYWGEGCNTQNFIQALNTSNLCQSTNWRLPNESELNSLLVYNDNNPLINTHYFPNTQSKSYWTSATHGQNTDVAIDVPFFYGGTNGSDKSFDSYIRGVRDVK
;
A
#
# COMPACT_ATOMS: atom_id res chain seq x y z
N MET A 1 9.92 8.25 10.82
CA MET A 1 9.20 8.31 12.11
C MET A 1 8.83 6.89 12.43
N LYS A 2 9.38 6.29 13.48
CA LYS A 2 9.06 4.90 13.80
C LYS A 2 7.61 4.81 14.31
N GLY A 3 6.77 4.00 13.65
CA GLY A 3 5.35 3.83 13.97
C GLY A 3 4.51 3.45 12.75
N LEU A 4 3.18 3.50 12.88
CA LEU A 4 2.23 3.10 11.83
C LEU A 4 2.45 3.79 10.47
N GLN A 5 2.88 5.06 10.47
CA GLN A 5 3.15 5.84 9.26
C GLN A 5 4.64 5.89 8.87
N ASP A 6 5.46 4.96 9.36
CA ASP A 6 6.86 4.89 8.93
C ASP A 6 6.92 4.59 7.42
N ASN A 7 7.61 5.47 6.67
CA ASN A 7 7.71 5.35 5.21
C ASN A 7 8.61 4.20 4.74
N GLN A 8 9.28 3.52 5.67
CA GLN A 8 10.03 2.29 5.42
C GLN A 8 9.21 1.02 5.70
N SER A 9 7.99 1.14 6.24
CA SER A 9 7.14 -0.02 6.50
C SER A 9 6.60 -0.62 5.22
N THR A 10 6.76 -1.93 5.09
CA THR A 10 6.17 -2.75 4.02
C THR A 10 5.15 -3.71 4.61
N TYR A 11 4.29 -4.24 3.75
CA TYR A 11 3.16 -5.08 4.14
C TYR A 11 2.93 -6.14 3.07
N THR A 12 2.56 -7.34 3.49
CA THR A 12 1.94 -8.34 2.61
C THR A 12 0.50 -7.96 2.31
N TRP A 13 -0.13 -8.63 1.34
CA TRP A 13 -1.50 -8.34 0.96
C TRP A 13 -2.47 -9.34 1.62
N PHE A 14 -3.55 -8.81 2.20
CA PHE A 14 -4.67 -9.57 2.75
C PHE A 14 -5.94 -8.74 2.76
N ASP A 15 -7.07 -9.33 2.34
CA ASP A 15 -8.39 -8.67 2.31
C ASP A 15 -9.42 -9.25 3.31
N GLY A 16 -9.02 -10.25 4.12
CA GLY A 16 -9.94 -11.00 4.98
C GLY A 16 -10.47 -12.28 4.35
N SER A 17 -10.10 -12.60 3.11
CA SER A 17 -10.50 -13.82 2.42
C SER A 17 -9.36 -14.49 1.66
N SER A 18 -8.40 -13.72 1.15
CA SER A 18 -7.28 -14.18 0.33
C SER A 18 -6.00 -13.41 0.64
N GLY A 19 -4.86 -14.04 0.42
CA GLY A 19 -3.55 -13.50 0.79
C GLY A 19 -3.07 -13.96 2.16
N VAL A 20 -2.18 -13.19 2.78
CA VAL A 20 -1.44 -13.60 3.99
C VAL A 20 -2.10 -13.02 5.25
N GLU A 21 -2.93 -13.83 5.91
CA GLU A 21 -3.67 -13.43 7.12
C GLU A 21 -2.75 -13.21 8.33
N ASN A 22 -1.86 -14.15 8.66
CA ASN A 22 -0.97 -14.10 9.83
C ASN A 22 0.36 -14.83 9.59
N ASP A 23 1.46 -14.29 10.17
CA ASP A 23 2.78 -14.92 10.41
C ASP A 23 3.73 -15.33 9.26
N GLU A 24 3.40 -15.06 8.00
CA GLU A 24 4.42 -15.06 6.93
C GLU A 24 4.98 -13.64 6.73
N TYR A 25 5.98 -13.33 7.57
CA TYR A 25 6.79 -12.12 7.68
C TYR A 25 6.78 -11.16 6.48
N SER A 26 6.04 -10.05 6.61
CA SER A 26 6.63 -8.78 6.18
C SER A 26 7.75 -8.43 7.14
N ARG A 27 8.97 -8.26 6.64
CA ARG A 27 10.16 -8.12 7.50
C ARG A 27 10.38 -6.70 8.02
N ASN A 28 9.56 -5.72 7.61
CA ASN A 28 9.85 -4.30 7.83
C ASN A 28 8.71 -3.45 8.38
N CYS A 29 7.61 -4.00 8.92
CA CYS A 29 6.59 -3.15 9.56
C CYS A 29 6.95 -2.88 11.04
N TYR A 30 7.20 -1.61 11.39
CA TYR A 30 7.85 -1.24 12.67
C TYR A 30 6.92 -1.05 13.89
N TRP A 31 5.72 -1.66 13.89
CA TRP A 31 4.69 -1.37 14.92
C TRP A 31 4.03 -2.61 15.58
N GLY A 32 4.52 -3.82 15.34
CA GLY A 32 4.44 -4.92 16.32
C GLY A 32 3.70 -6.18 15.88
N GLU A 33 2.56 -6.10 15.20
CA GLU A 33 1.75 -7.28 14.83
C GLU A 33 1.00 -7.09 13.52
N GLY A 34 0.81 -8.19 12.76
CA GLY A 34 -0.08 -8.22 11.60
C GLY A 34 0.35 -7.33 10.43
N CYS A 35 1.55 -7.52 9.89
CA CYS A 35 2.08 -6.70 8.78
C CYS A 35 1.43 -7.00 7.41
N ASN A 36 0.11 -6.89 7.32
CA ASN A 36 -0.63 -7.01 6.06
C ASN A 36 -1.52 -5.78 5.83
N THR A 37 -2.05 -5.68 4.62
CA THR A 37 -2.90 -4.54 4.21
C THR A 37 -4.15 -4.35 5.07
N GLN A 38 -4.82 -5.43 5.48
CA GLN A 38 -6.05 -5.34 6.27
C GLN A 38 -5.76 -4.74 7.66
N ASN A 39 -4.78 -5.29 8.36
CA ASN A 39 -4.38 -4.84 9.68
C ASN A 39 -3.84 -3.40 9.66
N PHE A 40 -3.09 -3.02 8.62
CA PHE A 40 -2.66 -1.63 8.42
C PHE A 40 -3.86 -0.67 8.33
N ILE A 41 -4.86 -0.98 7.50
CA ILE A 41 -6.05 -0.13 7.34
C ILE A 41 -6.89 -0.08 8.61
N GLN A 42 -7.05 -1.20 9.32
CA GLN A 42 -7.73 -1.25 10.62
C GLN A 42 -7.02 -0.36 11.66
N ALA A 43 -5.69 -0.45 11.76
CA ALA A 43 -4.92 0.39 12.66
C ALA A 43 -5.01 1.88 12.28
N LEU A 44 -5.00 2.20 10.98
CA LEU A 44 -5.14 3.57 10.49
C LEU A 44 -6.49 4.17 10.87
N ASN A 45 -7.57 3.40 10.73
CA ASN A 45 -8.91 3.81 11.14
C ASN A 45 -9.05 3.96 12.66
N THR A 46 -8.44 3.07 13.45
CA THR A 46 -8.41 3.19 14.92
C THR A 46 -7.63 4.41 15.39
N SER A 47 -6.57 4.80 14.66
CA SER A 47 -5.75 5.97 15.00
C SER A 47 -6.48 7.31 14.86
N ASN A 48 -7.64 7.34 14.19
CA ASN A 48 -8.41 8.54 13.88
C ASN A 48 -7.53 9.65 13.23
N LEU A 49 -6.61 9.22 12.36
CA LEU A 49 -5.69 10.12 11.68
C LEU A 49 -6.46 11.18 10.90
N CYS A 50 -6.09 12.45 11.10
CA CYS A 50 -6.75 13.59 10.46
C CYS A 50 -8.27 13.63 10.70
N GLN A 51 -8.74 13.14 11.87
CA GLN A 51 -10.16 13.07 12.23
C GLN A 51 -10.98 12.20 11.26
N SER A 52 -10.35 11.19 10.66
CA SER A 52 -10.96 10.28 9.69
C SER A 52 -10.78 8.82 10.11
N THR A 53 -11.84 8.05 9.92
CA THR A 53 -11.94 6.62 10.20
C THR A 53 -12.45 5.82 8.99
N ASN A 54 -12.41 6.44 7.80
CA ASN A 54 -12.83 5.85 6.52
C ASN A 54 -11.65 5.66 5.56
N TRP A 55 -10.48 5.36 6.12
CA TRP A 55 -9.30 4.98 5.35
C TRP A 55 -9.50 3.60 4.73
N ARG A 56 -9.00 3.46 3.50
CA ARG A 56 -9.00 2.22 2.72
C ARG A 56 -7.72 2.13 1.89
N LEU A 57 -7.48 0.95 1.32
CA LEU A 57 -6.52 0.80 0.24
C LEU A 57 -6.97 1.62 -0.98
N PRO A 58 -6.03 2.12 -1.79
CA PRO A 58 -6.34 2.77 -3.05
C PRO A 58 -6.78 1.74 -4.09
N ASN A 59 -7.58 2.17 -5.05
CA ASN A 59 -7.74 1.42 -6.30
C ASN A 59 -6.59 1.74 -7.27
N GLU A 60 -6.49 0.96 -8.35
CA GLU A 60 -5.41 1.11 -9.34
C GLU A 60 -5.43 2.49 -10.03
N SER A 61 -6.61 3.00 -10.39
CA SER A 61 -6.77 4.31 -11.02
C SER A 61 -6.28 5.45 -10.13
N GLU A 62 -6.57 5.38 -8.83
CA GLU A 62 -6.10 6.36 -7.84
C GLU A 62 -4.57 6.40 -7.77
N LEU A 63 -3.89 5.25 -7.70
CA LEU A 63 -2.43 5.23 -7.71
C LEU A 63 -1.85 5.68 -9.05
N ASN A 64 -2.41 5.22 -10.18
CA ASN A 64 -1.98 5.62 -11.52
C ASN A 64 -2.14 7.13 -11.76
N SER A 65 -3.16 7.76 -11.17
CA SER A 65 -3.36 9.21 -11.27
C SER A 65 -2.24 10.03 -10.60
N LEU A 66 -1.44 9.43 -9.72
CA LEU A 66 -0.31 10.06 -9.07
C LEU A 66 0.99 9.94 -9.87
N LEU A 67 1.03 9.07 -10.89
CA LEU A 67 2.23 8.84 -11.68
C LEU A 67 2.56 10.06 -12.53
N VAL A 68 3.81 10.52 -12.43
CA VAL A 68 4.36 11.57 -13.28
C VAL A 68 5.49 10.98 -14.10
N TYR A 69 5.25 10.81 -15.40
CA TYR A 69 6.22 10.26 -16.35
C TYR A 69 7.21 11.33 -16.79
N ASN A 70 8.28 11.48 -16.03
CA ASN A 70 9.43 12.34 -16.32
C ASN A 70 10.71 11.70 -15.75
N ASP A 71 11.82 12.43 -15.70
CA ASP A 71 13.09 11.94 -15.16
C ASP A 71 13.13 11.85 -13.62
N ASN A 72 11.98 11.99 -12.93
CA ASN A 72 11.92 11.86 -11.48
C ASN A 72 12.06 10.40 -11.04
N ASN A 73 12.65 10.22 -9.86
CA ASN A 73 12.67 8.93 -9.18
C ASN A 73 12.39 9.15 -7.68
N PRO A 74 11.23 8.73 -7.14
CA PRO A 74 10.12 8.03 -7.80
C PRO A 74 9.32 8.86 -8.83
N LEU A 75 8.54 8.19 -9.68
CA LEU A 75 7.62 8.73 -10.71
C LEU A 75 6.38 9.39 -10.07
N ILE A 76 6.57 10.40 -9.23
CA ILE A 76 5.52 11.17 -8.57
C ILE A 76 6.02 12.59 -8.31
N ASN A 77 5.13 13.53 -8.04
CA ASN A 77 5.52 14.84 -7.54
C ASN A 77 6.01 14.76 -6.08
N THR A 78 7.33 14.66 -5.89
CA THR A 78 7.97 14.53 -4.57
C THR A 78 7.82 15.77 -3.68
N HIS A 79 7.45 16.93 -4.23
CA HIS A 79 7.11 18.10 -3.42
C HIS A 79 5.86 17.87 -2.57
N TYR A 80 4.82 17.25 -3.15
CA TYR A 80 3.58 16.91 -2.44
C TYR A 80 3.67 15.56 -1.70
N PHE A 81 4.51 14.65 -2.19
CA PHE A 81 4.63 13.30 -1.63
C PHE A 81 6.09 12.95 -1.27
N PRO A 82 6.72 13.69 -0.34
CA PRO A 82 8.16 13.60 -0.06
C PRO A 82 8.60 12.27 0.56
N ASN A 83 7.66 11.50 1.11
CA ASN A 83 7.93 10.22 1.77
C ASN A 83 7.73 9.00 0.85
N THR A 84 7.50 9.20 -0.45
CA THR A 84 7.28 8.11 -1.41
C THR A 84 8.58 7.36 -1.68
N GLN A 85 8.54 6.03 -1.61
CA GLN A 85 9.66 5.18 -1.98
C GLN A 85 9.59 4.82 -3.47
N SER A 86 10.75 4.63 -4.10
CA SER A 86 10.87 4.16 -5.50
C SER A 86 10.62 2.66 -5.62
N LYS A 87 9.38 2.24 -5.30
CA LYS A 87 8.95 0.85 -5.15
C LYS A 87 7.47 0.69 -5.53
N SER A 88 6.98 -0.53 -5.42
CA SER A 88 5.57 -0.88 -5.62
C SER A 88 4.70 -0.48 -4.44
N TYR A 89 3.44 -0.20 -4.75
CA TYR A 89 2.39 0.12 -3.78
C TYR A 89 1.16 -0.74 -4.03
N TRP A 90 0.63 -1.36 -2.98
CA TRP A 90 -0.56 -2.21 -3.08
C TRP A 90 -1.83 -1.41 -3.42
N THR A 91 -2.66 -2.01 -4.26
CA THR A 91 -4.07 -1.61 -4.45
C THR A 91 -5.01 -2.55 -3.70
N SER A 92 -6.29 -2.22 -3.65
CA SER A 92 -7.34 -3.08 -3.10
C SER A 92 -7.73 -4.26 -4.00
N ALA A 93 -7.14 -4.44 -5.18
CA ALA A 93 -7.62 -5.39 -6.19
C ALA A 93 -6.81 -6.69 -6.23
N THR A 94 -7.51 -7.82 -6.34
CA THR A 94 -6.94 -9.12 -6.75
C THR A 94 -6.82 -9.16 -8.27
N HIS A 95 -5.76 -9.79 -8.78
CA HIS A 95 -5.52 -9.87 -10.22
C HIS A 95 -6.41 -10.93 -10.91
N GLY A 96 -7.53 -10.47 -11.45
CA GLY A 96 -8.46 -11.31 -12.22
C GLY A 96 -8.99 -12.48 -11.40
N GLN A 97 -8.82 -13.70 -11.90
CA GLN A 97 -9.24 -14.94 -11.23
C GLN A 97 -8.12 -15.59 -10.41
N ASN A 98 -6.89 -15.05 -10.44
CA ASN A 98 -5.78 -15.60 -9.66
C ASN A 98 -5.80 -14.99 -8.25
N THR A 99 -6.31 -15.74 -7.28
CA THR A 99 -6.45 -15.27 -5.90
C THR A 99 -5.12 -15.10 -5.16
N ASP A 100 -4.02 -15.61 -5.70
CA ASP A 100 -2.69 -15.52 -5.09
C ASP A 100 -1.96 -14.23 -5.47
N VAL A 101 -2.48 -13.46 -6.43
CA VAL A 101 -1.87 -12.24 -6.97
C VAL A 101 -2.75 -11.03 -6.71
N ALA A 102 -2.15 -9.92 -6.25
CA ALA A 102 -2.80 -8.62 -6.09
C ALA A 102 -2.22 -7.60 -7.06
N ILE A 103 -3.01 -6.61 -7.46
CA ILE A 103 -2.55 -5.51 -8.32
C ILE A 103 -1.74 -4.53 -7.47
N ASP A 104 -0.53 -4.21 -7.93
CA ASP A 104 0.34 -3.17 -7.37
C ASP A 104 0.69 -2.13 -8.43
N VAL A 105 1.07 -0.92 -8.00
CA VAL A 105 1.53 0.15 -8.91
C VAL A 105 2.97 0.54 -8.54
N PRO A 106 3.94 0.35 -9.46
CA PRO A 106 5.35 0.68 -9.23
C PRO A 106 5.64 2.15 -9.55
N PHE A 107 6.05 2.91 -8.53
CA PHE A 107 6.45 4.31 -8.67
C PHE A 107 7.87 4.49 -9.23
N PHE A 108 8.39 3.52 -9.99
CA PHE A 108 9.74 3.57 -10.56
C PHE A 108 9.80 3.18 -12.05
N TYR A 109 8.74 2.60 -12.62
CA TYR A 109 8.60 2.44 -14.08
C TYR A 109 7.14 2.46 -14.60
N GLY A 110 6.12 2.60 -13.74
CA GLY A 110 4.78 3.03 -14.15
C GLY A 110 3.71 1.97 -14.37
N GLY A 111 3.95 0.67 -14.16
CA GLY A 111 2.87 -0.32 -14.12
C GLY A 111 3.32 -1.78 -13.98
N THR A 112 2.59 -2.59 -13.23
CA THR A 112 2.71 -4.07 -13.23
C THR A 112 1.35 -4.69 -13.56
N ASN A 113 1.34 -6.00 -13.86
CA ASN A 113 0.11 -6.79 -13.89
C ASN A 113 -0.21 -7.41 -12.52
N GLY A 114 0.32 -6.84 -11.43
CA GLY A 114 0.22 -7.39 -10.09
C GLY A 114 1.42 -8.26 -9.66
N SER A 115 1.43 -8.56 -8.37
CA SER A 115 2.49 -9.27 -7.66
C SER A 115 1.88 -10.30 -6.70
N ASP A 116 2.65 -11.32 -6.35
CA ASP A 116 2.25 -12.34 -5.37
C ASP A 116 1.91 -11.68 -4.03
N LYS A 117 0.78 -12.07 -3.43
CA LYS A 117 0.27 -11.47 -2.18
C LYS A 117 1.20 -11.68 -0.98
N SER A 118 2.14 -12.63 -1.06
CA SER A 118 3.19 -12.86 -0.06
C SER A 118 4.35 -11.86 -0.15
N PHE A 119 4.44 -11.04 -1.19
CA PHE A 119 5.51 -10.04 -1.32
C PHE A 119 5.27 -8.81 -0.44
N ASP A 120 6.38 -8.21 -0.03
CA ASP A 120 6.40 -6.96 0.71
C ASP A 120 6.28 -5.77 -0.24
N SER A 121 5.22 -4.97 -0.05
CA SER A 121 5.00 -3.74 -0.81
C SER A 121 4.56 -2.61 0.11
N TYR A 122 4.62 -1.38 -0.40
CA TYR A 122 4.21 -0.20 0.37
C TYR A 122 2.70 0.01 0.27
N ILE A 123 2.15 0.78 1.22
CA ILE A 123 0.75 1.18 1.19
C ILE A 123 0.66 2.72 1.21
N ARG A 124 -0.24 3.26 0.39
CA ARG A 124 -0.70 4.65 0.48
C ARG A 124 -2.19 4.63 0.78
N GLY A 125 -2.53 4.76 2.07
CA GLY A 125 -3.94 4.84 2.48
C GLY A 125 -4.63 6.05 1.86
N VAL A 126 -5.83 5.84 1.33
CA VAL A 126 -6.70 6.89 0.81
C VAL A 126 -8.00 6.92 1.61
N ARG A 127 -8.73 8.02 1.52
CA ARG A 127 -10.05 8.17 2.13
C ARG A 127 -10.96 8.87 1.14
N ASP A 128 -12.24 8.55 1.20
CA ASP A 128 -13.24 9.27 0.43
C ASP A 128 -13.49 10.65 1.07
N VAL A 129 -13.70 11.66 0.22
CA VAL A 129 -14.09 13.00 0.66
C VAL A 129 -15.60 12.98 0.89
N LYS A 130 -16.04 13.47 2.06
CA LYS A 130 -17.46 13.71 2.36
C LYS A 130 -17.92 15.01 1.73
#